data_AF-A0A2S7J787-F1
#
_entry.id   AF-A0A2S7J787-F1
#
_cell.length_a   1.000
_cell.length_b   1.000
_cell.length_c   1.000
_cell.angle_alpha   90.00
_cell.angle_beta   90.00
_cell.angle_gamma   90.00
#
_symmetry.space_group_name_H-M   'P 1'
#
loop_
_entity.id
_entity.type
_entity.pdbx_description
1 polymer ?
#
loop_
_entity_poly.entity_id
_entity_poly.type
_entity_poly.pdbx_seq_one_letter_code
_entity_poly.pdbx_strand_id
1 'polypeptide(L)'
;MSSTALAQWQTLQTGLTQLREGALGAHGLSELARTQEALLEALGPRYREVLLQLLDRLESSALFSEESCSFSQQGLLDNLQIWLDKARGQLDPAA
;
A
#
# COMPACT_ATOMS: atom_id res chain seq x y z
N MET A 1 -10.88 -7.37 -16.79
CA MET A 1 -10.35 -6.16 -16.13
C MET A 1 -10.38 -6.33 -14.62
N SER A 2 -11.54 -6.57 -13.98
CA SER A 2 -11.62 -6.73 -12.51
C SER A 2 -10.78 -7.90 -11.93
N SER A 3 -10.64 -9.01 -12.65
CA SER A 3 -9.79 -10.13 -12.22
C SER A 3 -8.30 -9.73 -12.12
N THR A 4 -7.80 -8.94 -13.08
CA THR A 4 -6.42 -8.42 -13.06
C THR A 4 -6.23 -7.41 -11.93
N ALA A 5 -7.17 -6.50 -11.72
CA ALA A 5 -7.11 -5.53 -10.62
C ALA A 5 -7.12 -6.23 -9.24
N LEU A 6 -7.93 -7.29 -9.08
CA LEU A 6 -7.95 -8.08 -7.86
C LEU A 6 -6.63 -8.84 -7.63
N ALA A 7 -6.04 -9.42 -8.67
CA ALA A 7 -4.73 -10.06 -8.56
C ALA A 7 -3.64 -9.06 -8.16
N GLN A 8 -3.65 -7.86 -8.73
CA GLN A 8 -2.71 -6.79 -8.36
C GLN A 8 -2.94 -6.27 -6.93
N TRP A 9 -4.19 -6.21 -6.48
CA TRP A 9 -4.51 -5.94 -5.08
C TRP A 9 -3.92 -7.01 -4.15
N GLN A 10 -4.05 -8.30 -4.48
CA GLN A 10 -3.45 -9.39 -3.69
C GLN A 10 -1.93 -9.31 -3.64
N THR A 11 -1.29 -8.93 -4.76
CA THR A 11 0.16 -8.68 -4.82
C THR A 11 0.56 -7.57 -3.85
N LEU A 12 -0.15 -6.44 -3.84
CA LEU A 12 0.16 -5.31 -2.95
C LEU A 12 -0.11 -5.65 -1.48
N GLN A 13 -1.20 -6.39 -1.19
CA GLN A 13 -1.49 -6.90 0.15
C GLN A 13 -0.38 -7.83 0.66
N THR A 14 0.14 -8.71 -0.20
CA THR A 14 1.28 -9.57 0.12
C THR A 14 2.54 -8.75 0.39
N GLY A 15 2.82 -7.73 -0.43
CA GLY A 15 3.94 -6.82 -0.19
C GLY A 15 3.86 -6.08 1.14
N LEU A 16 2.67 -5.64 1.56
CA LEU A 16 2.48 -5.01 2.86
C LEU A 16 2.77 -5.99 4.01
N THR A 17 2.34 -7.25 3.89
CA THR A 17 2.68 -8.30 4.88
C THR A 17 4.19 -8.52 4.95
N GLN A 18 4.87 -8.64 3.81
CA GLN A 18 6.33 -8.79 3.77
C GLN A 18 7.06 -7.59 4.39
N LEU A 19 6.54 -6.37 4.22
CA LEU A 19 7.09 -5.18 4.88
C LEU A 19 6.94 -5.25 6.41
N ARG A 20 5.79 -5.69 6.91
CA ARG A 20 5.55 -5.89 8.35
C ARG A 20 6.47 -6.94 8.96
N GLU A 21 6.80 -7.98 8.19
CA GLU A 21 7.72 -9.05 8.58
C GLU A 21 9.20 -8.67 8.41
N GLY A 22 9.50 -7.51 7.83
CA GLY A 22 10.87 -7.06 7.54
C GLY A 22 11.51 -7.76 6.33
N ALA A 23 10.75 -8.55 5.57
CA ALA A 23 11.20 -9.23 4.35
C ALA A 23 11.21 -8.29 3.12
N LEU A 24 10.46 -7.19 3.18
CA LEU A 24 10.45 -6.12 2.17
C LEU A 24 10.75 -4.78 2.83
N GLY A 25 11.53 -3.92 2.18
CA GLY A 25 11.78 -2.55 2.64
C GLY A 25 10.72 -1.55 2.15
N ALA A 26 10.61 -0.39 2.79
CA ALA A 26 9.68 0.68 2.41
C ALA A 26 9.76 1.05 0.92
N HIS A 27 10.98 1.23 0.40
CA HIS A 27 11.22 1.53 -1.01
C HIS A 27 10.72 0.40 -1.94
N GLY A 28 10.93 -0.86 -1.55
CA GLY A 28 10.46 -2.02 -2.32
C GLY A 28 8.93 -2.08 -2.39
N LEU A 29 8.22 -1.71 -1.31
CA LEU A 29 6.76 -1.60 -1.33
C LEU A 29 6.31 -0.45 -2.24
N SER A 30 6.99 0.71 -2.20
CA SER A 30 6.70 1.85 -3.07
C SER A 30 6.79 1.49 -4.55
N GLU A 31 7.87 0.81 -4.96
CA GLU A 31 8.04 0.36 -6.35
C GLU A 31 6.98 -0.68 -6.75
N LEU A 32 6.73 -1.66 -5.86
CA LEU A 32 5.67 -2.65 -6.09
C LEU A 32 4.31 -1.97 -6.33
N ALA A 33 3.94 -1.02 -5.49
CA ALA A 33 2.67 -0.30 -5.58
C ALA A 33 2.53 0.49 -6.90
N ARG A 34 3.62 1.13 -7.38
CA ARG A 34 3.61 1.90 -8.62
C ARG A 34 3.40 1.04 -9.87
N THR A 35 3.78 -0.24 -9.82
CA THR A 35 3.60 -1.19 -10.94
C THR A 35 2.21 -1.83 -11.00
N GLN A 36 1.34 -1.59 -10.01
CA GLN A 36 -0.03 -2.12 -9.99
C GLN A 36 -0.99 -1.24 -10.81
N GLU A 37 -0.73 -1.10 -12.12
CA GLU A 37 -1.47 -0.16 -12.98
C GLU A 37 -2.96 -0.47 -13.09
N ALA A 38 -3.33 -1.73 -13.35
CA ALA A 38 -4.73 -2.14 -13.48
C ALA A 38 -5.52 -1.96 -12.18
N LEU A 39 -4.89 -2.13 -11.02
CA LEU A 39 -5.48 -1.79 -9.72
C LEU A 39 -5.77 -0.30 -9.63
N LEU A 40 -4.77 0.54 -9.93
CA LEU A 40 -4.89 1.99 -9.79
C LEU A 40 -5.85 2.59 -10.82
N GLU A 41 -5.93 2.03 -12.02
CA GLU A 41 -6.92 2.39 -13.03
C GLU A 41 -8.34 2.03 -12.58
N ALA A 42 -8.53 0.84 -12.01
CA ALA A 42 -9.85 0.40 -11.55
C ALA A 42 -10.38 1.21 -10.35
N LEU A 43 -9.50 1.70 -9.47
CA LEU A 43 -9.87 2.50 -8.29
C LEU A 43 -10.05 4.00 -8.59
N GLY A 44 -9.47 4.49 -9.68
CA GLY A 44 -9.50 5.90 -10.07
C GLY A 44 -8.49 6.81 -9.33
N PRO A 45 -8.40 8.08 -9.74
CA PRO A 45 -7.30 8.97 -9.37
C PRO A 45 -7.19 9.26 -7.86
N ARG A 46 -8.33 9.38 -7.17
CA ARG A 46 -8.34 9.68 -5.72
C ARG A 46 -7.66 8.60 -4.88
N TYR A 47 -7.81 7.32 -5.25
CA TYR A 47 -7.13 6.23 -4.55
C TYR A 47 -5.62 6.26 -4.79
N ARG A 48 -5.20 6.56 -6.02
CA ARG A 48 -3.78 6.74 -6.39
C ARG A 48 -3.14 7.87 -5.59
N GLU A 49 -3.78 9.02 -5.48
CA GLU A 49 -3.25 10.16 -4.72
C GLU A 49 -3.02 9.81 -3.24
N VAL A 50 -4.00 9.18 -2.59
CA VAL A 50 -3.88 8.76 -1.19
C VAL A 50 -2.77 7.73 -1.02
N LEU A 51 -2.68 6.74 -1.92
CA LEU A 51 -1.62 5.73 -1.87
C LEU A 51 -0.24 6.37 -1.95
N LEU A 52 -0.03 7.29 -2.91
CA LEU A 52 1.26 7.95 -3.08
C LEU A 52 1.65 8.80 -1.86
N GLN A 53 0.70 9.46 -1.20
CA GLN A 53 0.95 10.21 0.03
C GLN A 53 1.35 9.29 1.21
N LEU A 54 0.75 8.11 1.30
CA LEU A 54 1.12 7.13 2.32
C LEU A 54 2.52 6.55 2.07
N LEU A 55 2.84 6.25 0.82
CA LEU A 55 4.15 5.73 0.40
C LEU A 55 5.27 6.74 0.63
N ASP A 56 5.05 8.02 0.30
CA ASP A 56 6.02 9.11 0.55
C ASP A 56 6.38 9.23 2.04
N ARG A 57 5.36 9.20 2.91
CA ARG A 57 5.56 9.22 4.37
C ARG A 57 6.26 7.97 4.86
N LEU A 58 5.95 6.81 4.28
CA LEU A 58 6.60 5.55 4.64
C LEU A 58 8.09 5.58 4.28
N GLU A 59 8.45 6.00 3.07
CA GLU A 59 9.85 6.13 2.63
C GLU A 59 10.61 7.15 3.49
N SER A 60 9.99 8.30 3.78
CA SER A 60 10.56 9.29 4.69
C SER A 60 10.78 8.70 6.09
N SER A 61 9.81 7.98 6.66
CA SER A 61 9.93 7.36 7.98
C SER A 61 11.04 6.33 8.08
N ALA A 62 11.36 5.64 6.97
CA ALA A 62 12.45 4.65 6.93
C ALA A 62 13.84 5.30 7.01
N LEU A 63 13.97 6.57 6.60
CA LEU A 63 15.24 7.31 6.63
C LEU A 63 15.61 7.83 8.04
N PHE A 64 14.66 7.91 8.98
CA PHE A 64 14.86 8.52 10.31
C PHE A 64 14.84 7.47 11.46
N SER A 65 15.57 6.37 11.28
CA SER A 65 15.51 5.17 12.13
C SER A 65 16.34 5.22 13.43
N GLU A 66 16.22 6.28 14.24
CA GLU A 66 16.78 6.34 15.61
C GLU A 66 15.64 6.37 16.64
N GLU A 67 15.12 5.18 16.96
CA GLU A 67 14.28 4.80 18.12
C GLU A 67 12.90 5.49 18.33
N SER A 68 12.64 6.63 17.70
CA SER A 68 11.46 7.47 17.95
C SER A 68 10.37 7.36 16.86
N CYS A 69 10.63 6.61 15.79
CA CYS A 69 9.70 6.43 14.66
C CYS A 69 8.97 5.07 14.63
N SER A 70 9.21 4.14 15.56
CA SER A 70 8.50 2.85 15.56
C SER A 70 6.97 3.04 15.60
N PHE A 71 6.49 3.98 16.43
CA PHE A 71 5.07 4.29 16.51
C PHE A 71 4.52 4.95 15.23
N SER A 72 5.28 5.89 14.63
CA SER A 72 4.86 6.56 13.39
C SER A 72 4.87 5.61 12.20
N GLN A 73 5.85 4.69 12.12
CA GLN A 73 5.92 3.68 11.07
C GLN A 73 4.78 2.67 11.20
N GLN A 74 4.50 2.14 12.40
CA GLN A 74 3.40 1.20 12.60
C GLN A 74 2.03 1.82 12.26
N GLY A 75 1.82 3.09 12.63
CA GLY A 75 0.64 3.84 12.22
C GLY A 75 0.52 4.02 10.69
N LEU A 76 1.64 4.20 9.98
CA LEU A 76 1.64 4.27 8.51
C LEU A 76 1.28 2.92 7.87
N LEU A 77 1.80 1.82 8.40
CA LEU A 77 1.46 0.47 7.93
C LEU A 77 -0.03 0.16 8.16
N ASP A 78 -0.60 0.62 9.27
CA ASP A 78 -2.03 0.50 9.55
C ASP A 78 -2.89 1.30 8.56
N ASN A 79 -2.52 2.54 8.26
CA ASN A 79 -3.19 3.34 7.25
C ASN A 79 -3.10 2.73 5.83
N LEU A 80 -1.99 2.09 5.49
CA LEU A 80 -1.85 1.34 4.24
C LEU A 80 -2.79 0.12 4.20
N GLN A 81 -2.95 -0.57 5.34
CA GLN A 81 -3.93 -1.67 5.45
C GLN A 81 -5.35 -1.15 5.25
N ILE A 82 -5.74 -0.07 5.94
CA ILE A 82 -7.04 0.58 5.75
C ILE A 82 -7.28 0.99 4.28
N TRP A 83 -6.25 1.49 3.60
CA TRP A 83 -6.35 1.81 2.17
C TRP A 83 -6.64 0.55 1.34
N LEU A 84 -5.95 -0.56 1.60
CA LEU A 84 -6.17 -1.84 0.92
C LEU A 84 -7.57 -2.40 1.16
N ASP A 85 -8.09 -2.33 2.38
CA ASP A 85 -9.44 -2.77 2.70
C ASP A 85 -10.50 -1.96 1.94
N LYS A 86 -10.32 -0.63 1.87
CA LYS A 86 -11.20 0.25 1.08
C LYS A 86 -11.09 -0.04 -0.42
N ALA A 87 -9.88 -0.27 -0.93
CA ALA A 87 -9.64 -0.63 -2.32
C ALA A 87 -10.36 -1.95 -2.66
N ARG A 88 -10.28 -2.97 -1.79
CA ARG A 88 -10.98 -4.25 -2.00
C ARG A 88 -12.48 -4.05 -2.13
N GLY A 89 -13.08 -3.24 -1.25
CA GLY A 89 -14.51 -2.92 -1.29
C GLY A 89 -14.95 -2.16 -2.55
N GLN A 90 -14.06 -1.36 -3.15
CA GLN A 90 -14.35 -0.71 -4.45
C GLN A 90 -14.24 -1.65 -5.64
N LEU A 91 -13.31 -2.62 -5.61
CA LEU A 91 -13.16 -3.59 -6.68
C LEU A 91 -14.31 -4.61 -6.74
N ASP A 92 -15.03 -4.78 -5.62
CA ASP A 92 -16.07 -5.79 -5.46
C ASP A 92 -17.20 -5.25 -4.55
N PRO A 93 -17.98 -4.28 -5.05
CA PRO A 93 -19.02 -3.60 -4.26
C PRO A 93 -20.24 -4.49 -3.93
N ALA A 94 -20.22 -5.76 -4.38
CA ALA A 94 -21.32 -6.72 -4.22
C ALA A 94 -20.98 -7.91 -3.29
N ALA A 95 -19.80 -7.92 -2.66
CA ALA A 95 -19.40 -8.92 -1.67
C ALA A 95 -19.85 -8.57 -0.25
#